data_AF-A0A377TT96-F1
#
_entry.id   AF-A0A377TT96-F1
#
_cell.length_a   1.000
_cell.length_b   1.000
_cell.length_c   1.000
_cell.angle_alpha   90.00
_cell.angle_beta   90.00
_cell.angle_gamma   90.00
#
_symmetry.space_group_name_H-M   'P 1'
#
loop_
_entity.id
_entity.type
_entity.pdbx_description
1 polymer ?
#
loop_
_entity_poly.entity_id
_entity_poly.type
_entity_poly.pdbx_seq_one_letter_code
_entity_poly.pdbx_strand_id
1 'polypeptide(L)' 'MAEEGIALRDIAAVIAHGLNLPLTHLDESQVDAWFGWFAPFTALDLRASSAWTRERLQWQPVGPAAGGPAEHGLS' A
#
# COMPACT_ATOMS: atom_id res chain seq x y z
N MET A 1 -14.51 -0.42 9.99
CA MET A 1 -13.58 0.65 9.58
C MET A 1 -13.32 0.47 8.10
N ALA A 2 -13.67 1.46 7.30
CA ALA A 2 -13.38 1.44 5.87
C ALA A 2 -11.86 1.51 5.70
N GLU A 3 -11.29 0.59 4.94
CA GLU A 3 -9.90 0.71 4.54
C GLU A 3 -9.82 1.91 3.59
N GLU A 4 -9.35 3.03 4.14
CA GLU A 4 -8.94 4.21 3.40
C GLU A 4 -7.82 3.77 2.45
N GLY A 5 -7.95 4.04 1.15
CA GLY A 5 -6.89 3.74 0.20
C GLY A 5 -5.59 4.37 0.67
N ILE A 6 -4.52 3.57 0.80
CA ILE A 6 -3.21 4.10 1.18
C ILE A 6 -2.62 4.75 -0.07
N ALA A 7 -2.24 6.03 0.05
CA ALA A 7 -1.61 6.73 -1.05
C ALA A 7 -0.31 6.03 -1.47
N LEU A 8 -0.07 5.92 -2.78
CA LEU A 8 1.14 5.30 -3.33
C LEU A 8 2.43 5.92 -2.78
N ARG A 9 2.41 7.24 -2.53
CA ARG A 9 3.49 7.99 -1.87
C ARG A 9 3.83 7.43 -0.49
N ASP A 10 2.84 7.09 0.31
CA ASP A 10 3.05 6.63 1.68
C ASP A 10 3.61 5.21 1.70
N ILE A 11 3.17 4.36 0.76
CA ILE A 11 3.76 3.04 0.52
C ILE A 11 5.24 3.18 0.12
N ALA A 12 5.55 4.05 -0.84
CA ALA A 12 6.91 4.30 -1.29
C ALA A 12 7.81 4.81 -0.14
N ALA A 13 7.29 5.69 0.72
CA ALA A 13 8.03 6.19 1.88
C ALA A 13 8.36 5.08 2.90
N VAL A 14 7.39 4.21 3.20
CA VAL A 14 7.62 3.07 4.12
C VAL A 14 8.66 2.11 3.55
N ILE A 15 8.59 1.79 2.26
CA ILE A 15 9.58 0.92 1.61
C ILE A 15 10.97 1.55 1.63
N ALA A 16 11.09 2.83 1.24
CA ALA A 16 12.36 3.56 1.24
C ALA A 16 12.99 3.60 2.63
N HIS A 17 12.20 3.88 3.67
CA HIS A 17 12.64 3.84 5.05
C HIS A 17 13.09 2.43 5.48
N GLY A 18 12.28 1.40 5.19
CA GLY A 18 12.59 0.01 5.54
C GLY A 18 13.86 -0.54 4.88
N LEU A 19 14.20 -0.03 3.69
CA LEU A 19 15.40 -0.39 2.94
C LEU A 19 16.55 0.61 3.11
N ASN A 20 16.37 1.67 3.91
CA ASN A 20 17.31 2.78 4.06
C ASN A 20 17.79 3.37 2.72
N LEU A 21 16.84 3.57 1.79
CA LEU A 21 17.06 4.16 0.47
C LEU A 21 16.50 5.59 0.42
N PRO A 22 17.10 6.48 -0.39
CA PRO A 22 16.54 7.81 -0.60
C PRO A 22 15.19 7.72 -1.33
N LEU A 23 14.22 8.49 -0.86
CA LEU A 23 12.95 8.69 -1.55
C LEU A 23 13.11 9.86 -2.54
N THR A 24 12.93 9.59 -3.82
CA THR A 24 13.10 10.58 -4.90
C THR A 24 11.74 11.01 -5.44
N HIS A 25 11.58 12.31 -5.71
CA HIS A 25 10.42 12.85 -6.41
C HIS A 25 10.60 12.72 -7.92
N LEU A 26 9.55 12.29 -8.63
CA LEU A 26 9.51 12.23 -10.09
C LEU A 26 8.62 13.36 -10.60
N ASP A 27 9.13 14.17 -11.52
CA ASP A 27 8.32 15.15 -12.23
C ASP A 27 7.41 14.46 -13.25
N GLU A 28 6.28 15.09 -13.57
CA GLU A 28 5.28 14.57 -14.52
C GLU A 28 5.90 14.21 -15.88
N SER A 29 6.87 15.01 -16.35
CA SER A 29 7.60 14.78 -17.61
C SER A 29 8.48 13.52 -17.59
N GLN A 30 8.77 12.98 -16.41
CA GLN A 30 9.59 11.79 -16.22
C GLN A 30 8.72 10.53 -16.03
N VAL A 31 7.45 10.66 -15.63
CA VAL A 31 6.58 9.53 -15.28
C VAL A 31 6.46 8.52 -16.41
N ASP A 32 6.27 8.97 -17.65
CA ASP A 32 6.19 8.09 -18.82
C ASP A 32 7.50 7.33 -19.09
N ALA A 33 8.65 7.98 -18.91
CA ALA A 33 9.94 7.35 -19.12
C ALA A 33 10.26 6.29 -18.05
N TRP A 34 9.79 6.51 -16.82
CA TRP A 34 10.06 5.64 -15.67
C TRP A 34 9.07 4.47 -15.56
N PHE A 35 7.77 4.73 -15.80
CA PHE A 35 6.72 3.73 -15.62
C PHE A 35 6.20 3.16 -16.96
N GLY A 36 6.56 3.77 -18.10
CA GLY A 36 6.13 3.31 -19.41
C GLY A 36 4.61 3.21 -19.52
N TRP A 37 4.11 2.07 -20.00
CA TRP A 37 2.67 1.81 -20.11
C TRP A 37 1.90 1.90 -18.79
N PHE A 38 2.59 1.82 -17.64
CA PHE A 38 1.99 1.88 -16.32
C PHE A 38 1.81 3.31 -15.81
N ALA A 39 2.42 4.31 -16.45
CA ALA A 39 2.35 5.72 -16.07
C ALA A 39 0.92 6.23 -15.76
N PRO A 40 -0.12 5.93 -16.58
CA PRO A 40 -1.48 6.42 -16.32
C PRO A 40 -2.08 5.92 -15.01
N PHE A 41 -1.63 4.76 -14.52
CA PHE A 41 -2.18 4.13 -13.32
C PHE A 41 -1.57 4.69 -12.03
N THR A 42 -0.42 5.35 -12.12
CA THR A 42 0.27 5.92 -10.95
C THR A 42 -0.45 7.12 -10.34
N ALA A 43 -1.27 7.82 -11.13
CA ALA A 43 -2.09 8.94 -10.69
C ALA A 43 -3.50 8.53 -10.22
N LEU A 44 -3.88 7.26 -10.40
CA LEU A 44 -5.18 6.78 -9.98
C LEU A 44 -5.18 6.57 -8.47
N ASP A 45 -6.14 7.21 -7.79
CA ASP A 45 -6.49 6.89 -6.40
C ASP A 45 -7.19 5.52 -6.39
N LEU A 46 -6.40 4.45 -6.45
CA LEU A 46 -6.88 3.08 -6.45
C LEU A 46 -7.30 2.71 -5.02
N ARG A 47 -8.51 3.13 -4.65
CA ARG A 47 -9.15 2.78 -3.38
C ARG A 47 -9.48 1.28 -3.36
N ALA A 48 -8.50 0.48 -2.97
CA ALA A 48 -8.68 -0.96 -2.80
C ALA A 48 -9.36 -1.24 -1.46
N SER A 49 -10.64 -1.60 -1.49
CA SER A 49 -11.35 -2.12 -0.32
C SER A 49 -11.15 -3.64 -0.25
N SER A 50 -10.72 -4.18 0.89
CA SER A 50 -10.63 -5.64 1.07
C SER A 50 -11.93 -6.27 1.60
N ALA A 51 -12.99 -5.48 1.76
CA ALA A 51 -14.28 -5.94 2.29
C ALA A 51 -14.85 -7.13 1.52
N TRP A 52 -14.84 -7.06 0.18
CA TRP A 52 -15.33 -8.15 -0.67
C TRP A 52 -14.51 -9.44 -0.52
N THR A 53 -13.18 -9.31 -0.46
CA THR A 53 -12.26 -10.45 -0.28
C THR A 53 -12.46 -11.10 1.10
N ARG A 54 -12.64 -10.30 2.15
CA ARG A 54 -12.90 -10.79 3.52
C ARG A 54 -14.23 -11.53 3.62
N GLU A 55 -15.31 -10.97 3.06
CA GLU A 55 -16.62 -11.62 3.05
C GLU A 55 -16.57 -12.97 2.34
N ARG A 56 -15.86 -13.05 1.21
CA ARG A 56 -15.91 -14.22 0.34
C ARG A 56 -14.93 -15.33 0.75
N LEU A 57 -13.77 -14.97 1.30
CA LEU A 57 -12.73 -15.94 1.70
C LEU A 57 -12.70 -16.21 3.20
N GLN A 58 -13.56 -15.54 3.99
CA GLN A 58 -13.51 -15.54 5.47
C GLN A 58 -12.10 -15.22 6.00
N TRP A 59 -11.35 -14.43 5.22
CA TRP A 59 -9.96 -14.13 5.50
C TRP A 59 -9.84 -13.01 6.54
N GLN A 60 -9.01 -13.25 7.57
CA GLN A 60 -8.68 -12.27 8.60
C GLN A 60 -7.23 -11.78 8.41
N PRO A 61 -7.01 -10.54 7.93
CA PRO A 61 -5.66 -10.01 7.79
C PRO A 61 -5.03 -9.76 9.16
N VAL A 62 -3.87 -10.37 9.40
CA VAL A 62 -3.00 -10.07 10.55
C VAL A 62 -1.88 -9.15 10.09
N GLY A 63 -1.98 -7.87 10.42
CA GLY A 63 -1.00 -6.86 10.03
C GLY A 63 -1.28 -5.50 10.66
N PRO A 64 -0.29 -4.61 10.73
CA PRO A 64 -0.34 -3.39 11.56
C PRO A 64 -1.44 -2.38 11.21
N ALA A 65 -2.07 -2.51 10.03
CA ALA A 65 -3.24 -1.71 9.66
C ALA A 65 -4.56 -2.19 10.30
N ALA A 66 -4.57 -3.38 10.90
CA ALA A 66 -5.68 -3.89 11.70
C ALA A 66 -5.28 -3.77 13.18
N GLY A 67 -5.81 -2.76 13.86
CA GLY A 67 -5.58 -2.57 15.29
C GLY A 67 -6.00 -3.80 16.09
N GLY A 68 -5.02 -4.48 16.69
CA GLY A 68 -5.15 -5.54 17.68
C GLY A 68 -3.76 -5.89 18.22
N PRO A 69 -3.58 -6.08 19.54
CA PRO A 69 -2.26 -6.21 20.13
C PRO A 69 -1.57 -7.50 19.67
N ALA A 70 -0.26 -7.41 19.46
CA ALA A 70 0.58 -8.58 19.30
C ALA A 70 0.57 -9.37 20.62
N GLU A 71 -0.24 -10.41 20.71
CA GLU A 71 -0.14 -11.39 21.78
C GLU A 71 0.58 -12.64 21.27
N HIS A 72 1.80 -12.80 21.79
CA HIS A 72 2.56 -14.03 21.76
C HIS A 72 1.77 -15.14 22.44
N GLY A 73 1.66 -16.29 21.78
CA GLY A 73 1.05 -17.48 22.37
C GLY A 73 1.43 -18.74 21.60
N LEU A 74 2.72 -19.10 21.65
CA LEU A 74 3.09 -20.51 21.51
C LEU A 74 2.46 -21.25 22.70
N SER A 75 1.53 -22.16 22.41
CA SER A 75 1.42 -23.42 23.15
C SER A 75 0.70 -24.47 22.32
#